data_AF-A0A0Q0X7J7-F1
#
_entry.id   AF-A0A0Q0X7J7-F1
#
_cell.length_a   1.000
_cell.length_b   1.000
_cell.length_c   1.000
_cell.angle_alpha   90.00
_cell.angle_beta   90.00
_cell.angle_gamma   90.00
#
_symmetry.space_group_name_H-M   'P 1'
#
loop_
_entity.id
_entity.type
_entity.pdbx_description
1 polymer ?
#
loop_
_entity_poly.entity_id
_entity_poly.type
_entity_poly.pdbx_seq_one_letter_code
_entity_poly.pdbx_strand_id
1 'polypeptide(L)'
;MKSKFQLNKPQVIYKIEKGGSRTISNQNMTDELAVEFLNINPDRIRLFSKYPENYSEMLDQKEGENDDNNSSGLEQFKLSELRELYPQIKATSKVDFIAKVESKNEDI
;
A
#
# COMPACT_ATOMS: atom_id res chain seq x y z
N MET A 1 27.37 -8.48 -10.57
CA MET A 1 26.33 -9.52 -10.38
C MET A 1 25.19 -9.23 -11.35
N LYS A 2 24.66 -10.23 -12.07
CA LYS A 2 23.44 -10.04 -12.89
C LYS A 2 22.23 -10.24 -11.99
N SER A 3 21.28 -9.31 -12.05
CA SER A 3 20.01 -9.43 -11.32
C SER A 3 19.19 -10.63 -11.84
N LYS A 4 18.41 -11.24 -10.96
CA LYS A 4 17.39 -12.25 -11.32
C LYS A 4 16.13 -11.63 -11.93
N PHE A 5 16.02 -10.30 -11.85
CA PHE A 5 14.90 -9.54 -12.39
C PHE A 5 15.24 -8.97 -13.77
N GLN A 6 14.25 -8.95 -14.65
CA GLN A 6 14.37 -8.37 -15.99
C GLN A 6 13.06 -7.70 -16.38
N LEU A 7 13.10 -6.43 -16.79
CA LEU A 7 11.93 -5.73 -17.33
C LEU A 7 11.57 -6.24 -18.73
N ASN A 8 10.27 -6.24 -19.01
CA ASN A 8 9.72 -6.64 -20.31
C ASN A 8 10.12 -5.68 -21.45
N LYS A 9 10.33 -4.41 -21.14
CA LYS A 9 10.71 -3.37 -22.09
C LYS A 9 12.14 -2.89 -21.80
N PRO A 10 13.16 -3.40 -22.51
CA PRO A 10 14.56 -3.13 -22.19
C PRO A 10 15.00 -1.68 -22.44
N GLN A 11 14.27 -0.93 -23.26
CA GLN A 11 14.56 0.46 -23.57
C GLN A 11 13.80 1.45 -22.68
N VAL A 12 12.90 0.98 -21.82
CA VAL A 12 12.10 1.86 -20.97
C VAL A 12 12.76 2.03 -19.62
N ILE A 13 12.79 3.29 -19.17
CA ILE A 13 13.27 3.69 -17.86
C ILE A 13 12.04 4.06 -17.03
N TYR A 14 11.83 3.33 -15.93
CA TYR A 14 10.75 3.63 -15.00
C TYR A 14 11.27 4.44 -13.82
N LYS A 15 10.44 5.33 -13.29
CA LYS A 15 10.72 6.01 -12.02
C LYS A 15 10.29 5.12 -10.87
N ILE A 16 11.11 5.04 -9.84
CA ILE A 16 10.84 4.18 -8.69
C ILE A 16 9.67 4.73 -7.87
N GLU A 17 9.74 6.01 -7.55
CA GLU A 17 8.71 6.75 -6.81
C GLU A 17 8.15 7.90 -7.66
N LYS A 18 6.93 8.35 -7.32
CA LYS A 18 6.30 9.48 -8.01
C LYS A 18 6.99 10.77 -7.58
N GLY A 19 7.66 11.43 -8.52
CA GLY A 19 8.38 12.69 -8.26
C GLY A 19 9.84 12.51 -7.85
N GLY A 20 10.31 11.28 -7.65
CA GLY A 20 11.71 11.00 -7.34
C GLY A 20 12.64 11.12 -8.55
N SER A 21 13.92 11.24 -8.23
CA SER A 21 15.03 11.21 -9.21
C SER A 21 15.51 9.79 -9.50
N ARG A 22 15.12 8.81 -8.68
CA ARG A 22 15.53 7.41 -8.82
C ARG A 22 14.80 6.71 -9.95
N THR A 23 15.56 5.99 -10.76
CA THR A 23 15.04 5.25 -11.93
C THR A 23 15.57 3.83 -12.01
N ILE A 24 14.77 2.96 -12.61
CA ILE A 24 15.07 1.56 -12.85
C ILE A 24 14.95 1.24 -14.34
N SER A 25 15.91 0.49 -14.85
CA SER A 25 16.04 0.05 -16.24
C SER A 25 16.83 -1.25 -16.28
N ASN A 26 16.82 -1.95 -17.42
CA ASN A 26 17.61 -3.18 -17.55
C ASN A 26 19.13 -2.96 -17.49
N GLN A 27 19.61 -1.71 -17.68
CA GLN A 27 21.05 -1.39 -17.60
C GLN A 27 21.53 -1.22 -16.16
N ASN A 28 20.69 -0.69 -15.28
CA ASN A 28 20.99 -0.47 -13.86
C ASN A 28 20.21 -1.42 -12.94
N MET A 29 19.74 -2.56 -13.48
CA MET A 29 18.91 -3.51 -12.74
C MET A 29 19.73 -4.24 -11.66
N THR A 30 19.29 -4.11 -10.41
CA THR A 30 19.77 -4.87 -9.26
C THR A 30 18.58 -5.51 -8.55
N ASP A 31 18.83 -6.60 -7.81
CA ASP A 31 17.78 -7.26 -7.04
C ASP A 31 17.18 -6.30 -5.99
N GLU A 32 18.03 -5.47 -5.36
CA GLU A 32 17.60 -4.43 -4.42
C GLU A 32 16.68 -3.38 -5.06
N LEU A 33 17.03 -2.87 -6.26
CA LEU A 33 16.20 -1.89 -6.96
C LEU A 33 14.89 -2.50 -7.45
N ALA A 34 14.90 -3.76 -7.89
CA ALA A 34 13.70 -4.47 -8.30
C ALA A 34 12.74 -4.67 -7.12
N VAL A 35 13.29 -5.07 -5.96
CA VAL A 35 12.54 -5.18 -4.71
C VAL A 35 11.98 -3.82 -4.29
N GLU A 36 12.78 -2.74 -4.26
CA GLU A 36 12.30 -1.38 -3.95
C GLU A 36 11.17 -0.95 -4.90
N PHE A 37 11.33 -1.23 -6.20
CA PHE A 37 10.35 -0.88 -7.23
C PHE A 37 9.01 -1.61 -7.06
N LEU A 38 9.06 -2.88 -6.66
CA LEU A 38 7.90 -3.72 -6.37
C LEU A 38 7.29 -3.44 -5.00
N ASN A 39 8.10 -3.07 -4.01
CA ASN A 39 7.65 -2.73 -2.66
C ASN A 39 6.77 -1.48 -2.66
N ILE A 40 7.05 -0.53 -3.55
CA ILE A 40 6.20 0.67 -3.73
C ILE A 40 4.85 0.31 -4.37
N ASN A 41 4.84 -0.62 -5.32
CA ASN A 41 3.60 -1.06 -5.95
C ASN A 41 3.78 -2.49 -6.49
N PRO A 42 3.21 -3.50 -5.81
CA PRO A 42 3.34 -4.90 -6.20
C PRO A 42 2.79 -5.22 -7.59
N ASP A 43 1.79 -4.46 -8.09
CA ASP A 43 1.24 -4.66 -9.44
C ASP A 43 2.26 -4.38 -10.56
N ARG A 44 3.36 -3.69 -10.24
CA ARG A 44 4.47 -3.46 -11.17
C ARG A 44 5.20 -4.74 -11.55
N ILE A 45 4.96 -5.86 -10.88
CA ILE A 45 5.47 -7.18 -11.30
C ILE A 45 5.12 -7.49 -12.76
N ARG A 46 4.00 -6.98 -13.27
CA ARG A 46 3.58 -7.09 -14.68
C ARG A 46 4.56 -6.43 -15.67
N LEU A 47 5.39 -5.49 -15.19
CA LEU A 47 6.43 -4.85 -15.97
C LEU A 47 7.70 -5.70 -16.08
N PHE A 48 7.82 -6.76 -15.27
CA PHE A 48 8.93 -7.71 -15.34
C PHE A 48 8.59 -8.87 -16.28
N SER A 49 9.55 -9.22 -17.13
CA SER A 49 9.53 -10.43 -17.94
C SER A 49 10.16 -11.62 -17.24
N LYS A 50 11.10 -11.39 -16.31
CA LYS A 50 11.69 -12.43 -15.46
C LYS A 50 11.81 -11.91 -14.04
N TYR A 51 11.51 -12.78 -13.10
CA TYR A 51 11.61 -12.56 -11.67
C TYR A 51 11.65 -13.94 -10.98
N PRO A 52 12.25 -14.05 -9.78
CA PRO A 52 12.26 -15.30 -9.04
C PRO A 52 10.87 -15.59 -8.46
N GLU A 53 10.47 -16.86 -8.30
CA GLU A 53 9.16 -17.20 -7.73
C GLU A 53 8.98 -16.70 -6.29
N ASN A 54 10.06 -16.65 -5.52
CA ASN A 54 10.06 -16.17 -4.14
C ASN A 54 10.14 -14.64 -4.02
N TYR A 55 9.91 -13.88 -5.10
CA TYR A 55 10.00 -12.42 -5.04
C TYR A 55 9.04 -11.82 -4.01
N SER A 56 7.86 -12.41 -3.83
CA SER A 56 6.85 -11.95 -2.87
C SER A 56 7.33 -12.02 -1.42
N GLU A 57 8.22 -12.95 -1.09
CA GLU A 57 8.84 -13.07 0.24
C GLU A 57 9.96 -12.04 0.43
N MET A 58 10.53 -11.53 -0.66
CA MET A 58 11.55 -10.47 -0.65
C MET A 58 10.93 -9.08 -0.56
N LEU A 59 9.65 -8.94 -0.89
CA LEU A 59 8.92 -7.72 -0.63
C LEU A 59 8.66 -7.68 0.87
N ASP A 60 9.30 -6.74 1.57
CA ASP A 60 8.82 -6.36 2.89
C ASP A 60 7.33 -6.08 2.74
N GLN A 61 6.51 -6.83 3.47
CA GLN A 61 5.06 -6.69 3.47
C GLN A 61 4.68 -5.32 4.07
N LYS A 62 4.92 -4.24 3.33
CA LYS A 62 4.06 -3.09 3.38
C LYS A 62 2.91 -3.44 2.47
N GLU A 63 1.97 -4.21 3.02
CA GLU A 63 0.61 -4.25 2.50
C GLU A 63 0.23 -2.81 2.11
N GLY A 64 -0.30 -2.68 0.89
CA GLY A 64 -0.56 -1.37 0.31
C GLY A 64 -1.45 -0.52 1.20
N GLU A 65 -0.85 0.40 1.94
CA GLU A 65 -1.50 1.64 2.36
C GLU A 65 -1.53 2.57 1.15
N ASN A 66 -2.34 2.22 0.14
CA ASN A 66 -3.19 3.25 -0.44
C ASN A 66 -4.45 3.27 0.44
N ASP A 67 -4.34 3.91 1.59
CA ASP A 67 -5.48 4.70 2.05
C ASP A 67 -4.94 6.01 2.62
N ASP A 68 -5.43 7.07 2.00
CA ASP A 68 -5.24 8.44 2.37
C ASP A 68 -5.58 8.66 3.85
N ASN A 69 -4.79 9.51 4.51
CA ASN A 69 -5.13 10.19 5.77
C ASN A 69 -5.50 9.29 6.97
N ASN A 70 -4.59 9.24 7.94
CA ASN A 70 -4.82 9.32 9.39
C ASN A 70 -6.29 9.53 9.83
N SER A 71 -7.12 8.50 9.68
CA SER A 71 -8.51 8.44 10.10
C SER A 71 -8.73 7.02 10.60
N SER A 72 -9.25 6.93 11.81
CA SER A 72 -9.48 5.70 12.55
C SER A 72 -10.09 4.59 11.69
N GLY A 73 -9.68 3.34 11.93
CA GLY A 73 -10.19 2.14 11.25
C GLY A 73 -11.70 1.87 11.43
N LEU A 74 -12.47 2.87 11.88
CA LEU A 74 -13.92 2.94 11.86
C LEU A 74 -14.44 3.51 10.51
N GLU A 75 -13.61 4.22 9.75
CA GLU A 75 -13.98 4.76 8.43
C GLU A 75 -14.13 3.67 7.35
N GLN A 76 -13.56 2.49 7.53
CA GLN A 76 -13.76 1.35 6.62
C GLN A 76 -15.15 0.68 6.78
N PHE A 77 -15.81 0.82 7.94
CA PHE A 77 -17.10 0.19 8.21
C PHE A 77 -18.29 1.00 7.70
N LYS A 78 -19.40 0.32 7.36
CA LYS A 78 -20.67 0.99 7.05
C LYS A 78 -21.31 1.51 8.33
N LEU A 79 -22.10 2.58 8.22
CA LEU A 79 -22.83 3.15 9.36
C LEU A 79 -23.78 2.13 10.04
N SER A 80 -24.30 1.15 9.30
CA SER A 80 -25.08 0.05 9.86
C SER A 80 -24.25 -0.84 10.79
N GLU A 81 -23.05 -1.24 10.35
CA GLU A 81 -22.14 -2.11 11.12
C GLU A 81 -21.66 -1.38 12.38
N LEU A 82 -21.32 -0.10 12.26
CA LEU A 82 -20.95 0.73 13.40
C LEU A 82 -22.07 0.82 14.46
N ARG A 83 -23.35 0.87 14.04
CA ARG A 83 -24.50 0.87 14.96
C ARG A 83 -24.74 -0.47 15.64
N GLU A 84 -24.37 -1.59 15.01
CA GLU A 84 -24.41 -2.91 15.62
C GLU A 84 -23.32 -3.07 16.69
N LEU A 85 -22.12 -2.57 16.41
CA LEU A 85 -20.99 -2.60 17.35
C LEU A 85 -21.14 -1.63 18.52
N TYR A 86 -21.70 -0.43 18.26
CA TYR A 86 -21.90 0.61 19.27
C TYR A 86 -23.37 1.09 19.31
N PRO A 87 -24.33 0.24 19.73
CA PRO A 87 -25.74 0.61 19.80
C PRO A 87 -26.04 1.76 20.78
N GLN A 88 -25.13 2.02 21.72
CA GLN A 88 -25.17 3.12 22.67
C GLN A 88 -24.88 4.49 22.04
N ILE A 89 -24.36 4.53 20.81
CA ILE A 89 -24.03 5.78 20.13
C ILE A 89 -25.16 6.15 19.17
N LYS A 90 -25.76 7.30 19.43
CA LYS A 90 -26.82 7.87 18.60
C LYS A 90 -26.23 8.98 17.73
N ALA A 91 -26.06 8.68 16.44
CA ALA A 91 -25.68 9.65 15.43
C ALA A 91 -26.42 9.40 14.11
N THR A 92 -26.72 10.50 13.42
CA THR A 92 -27.44 10.50 12.13
C THR A 92 -26.49 10.46 10.94
N SER A 93 -25.21 10.82 11.13
CA SER A 93 -24.15 10.77 10.13
C SER A 93 -22.97 9.91 10.60
N LYS A 94 -22.22 9.34 9.65
CA LYS A 94 -21.06 8.48 9.94
C LYS A 94 -19.94 9.25 10.63
N VAL A 95 -19.66 10.48 10.19
CA VAL A 95 -18.63 11.34 10.80
C VAL A 95 -18.93 11.64 12.26
N ASP A 96 -20.17 12.03 12.58
CA ASP A 96 -20.61 12.29 13.96
C ASP A 96 -20.62 11.00 14.81
N PHE A 97 -20.85 9.84 14.18
CA PHE A 97 -20.77 8.55 14.86
C PHE A 97 -19.34 8.24 15.29
N ILE A 98 -18.38 8.34 14.37
CA ILE A 98 -16.97 8.02 14.61
C ILE A 98 -16.38 8.95 15.67
N ALA A 99 -16.62 10.25 15.57
CA ALA A 99 -16.15 11.22 16.56
C ALA A 99 -16.66 10.90 17.98
N LYS A 100 -17.90 10.42 18.12
CA LYS A 100 -18.48 10.00 19.41
C LYS A 100 -17.94 8.66 19.92
N VAL A 101 -17.54 7.76 19.03
CA VAL A 101 -16.86 6.51 19.41
C VAL A 101 -15.49 6.84 19.98
N GLU A 102 -14.73 7.67 19.26
CA GLU A 102 -13.38 8.08 19.65
C GLU A 102 -13.38 8.84 20.98
N SER A 103 -14.27 9.83 21.13
CA SER A 103 -14.36 10.61 22.38
C SER A 103 -14.75 9.76 23.60
N LYS A 104 -15.43 8.62 23.40
CA LYS A 104 -15.79 7.70 24.49
C LYS A 104 -14.68 6.72 24.85
N ASN A 105 -13.74 6.45 23.95
CA ASN A 105 -12.63 5.53 24.19
C ASN A 105 -11.44 6.21 24.89
N GLU A 106 -11.38 7.55 24.92
CA GLU A 106 -10.32 8.31 25.63
C GLU A 106 -10.56 8.49 27.14
N ASP A 107 -11.73 8.10 27.65
CA ASP A 107 -12.11 8.25 29.08
C ASP A 107 -11.82 6.99 29.95
N ILE A 108 -10.93 6.08 29.52
CA ILE A 108 -10.52 4.87 30.29
C ILE A 108 -9.02 4.85 30.58
#